data_AF-A0A510UL94-F1
#
_entry.id   AF-A0A510UL94-F1
#
_cell.length_a   1.000
_cell.length_b   1.000
_cell.length_c   1.000
_cell.angle_alpha   90.00
_cell.angle_beta   90.00
_cell.angle_gamma   90.00
#
_symmetry.space_group_name_H-M   'P 1'
#
loop_
_entity.id
_entity.type
_entity.pdbx_description
1 polymer ?
#
loop_
_entity_poly.entity_id
_entity_poly.type
_entity_poly.pdbx_seq_one_letter_code
_entity_poly.pdbx_strand_id
1 'polypeptide(L)'
;MSDDIKPGRVIDAFTHGAGYTPNTLAITLGSIAFVGLLAWVIWTGWSGFKGMRNKKVTKEVFRRLIFRALFIFLILQFFLFYGIAA
;
A
#
# COMPACT_ATOMS: atom_id res chain seq x y z
N MET A 1 5.90 -25.88 -36.35
CA MET A 1 6.82 -25.88 -35.19
C MET A 1 6.09 -25.10 -34.12
N SER A 2 5.38 -25.80 -33.22
CA SER A 2 4.62 -25.17 -32.15
C SER A 2 5.63 -24.56 -31.18
N ASP A 3 5.73 -23.24 -31.15
CA ASP A 3 6.46 -22.53 -30.11
C ASP A 3 5.70 -22.71 -28.79
N ASP A 4 5.91 -23.87 -28.16
CA ASP A 4 5.48 -24.12 -26.80
C ASP A 4 6.11 -23.02 -25.93
N ILE A 5 5.28 -22.06 -25.52
CA ILE A 5 5.64 -20.98 -24.60
C ILE A 5 5.99 -21.65 -23.28
N LYS A 6 7.27 -22.02 -23.11
CA LYS A 6 7.81 -22.51 -21.85
C LYS A 6 7.42 -21.51 -20.76
N PRO A 7 6.62 -21.90 -19.75
CA PRO A 7 6.01 -20.96 -18.81
C PRO A 7 7.03 -20.13 -18.01
N GLY A 8 8.30 -20.55 -17.93
CA GLY A 8 9.39 -19.83 -17.28
C GLY A 8 10.12 -18.79 -18.14
N ARG A 9 9.96 -18.80 -19.48
CA ARG A 9 10.75 -17.96 -20.40
C ARG A 9 10.58 -16.46 -20.14
N VAL A 10 9.37 -16.04 -19.75
CA VAL A 10 9.05 -14.65 -19.45
C VAL A 10 9.70 -14.21 -18.14
N ILE A 11 9.71 -15.08 -17.12
CA ILE A 11 10.34 -14.80 -15.83
C ILE A 11 11.87 -14.75 -15.97
N ASP A 12 12.46 -15.64 -16.75
CA ASP A 12 13.90 -15.64 -17.02
C ASP A 12 14.33 -14.40 -17.79
N ALA A 13 13.57 -13.97 -18.80
CA ALA A 13 13.84 -12.74 -19.55
C ALA A 13 13.74 -11.48 -18.65
N PHE A 14 12.74 -11.44 -17.76
CA PHE A 14 12.57 -10.35 -16.80
C PHE A 14 13.72 -10.30 -15.78
N THR A 15 14.13 -11.47 -15.28
CA THR A 15 15.21 -11.60 -14.29
C THR A 15 16.57 -11.25 -14.91
N HIS A 16 16.82 -11.63 -16.16
CA HIS A 16 18.04 -11.23 -16.90
C HIS A 16 18.10 -9.74 -17.22
N GLY A 17 16.96 -9.08 -17.49
CA GLY A 17 16.91 -7.66 -17.80
C GLY A 17 16.93 -6.75 -16.56
N ALA A 18 16.27 -7.16 -15.48
CA ALA A 18 16.10 -6.34 -14.27
C ALA A 18 17.07 -6.70 -13.13
N GLY A 19 17.67 -7.90 -13.14
CA GLY A 19 18.56 -8.38 -12.08
C GLY A 19 17.85 -8.80 -10.78
N TYR A 20 16.52 -8.76 -10.74
CA TYR A 20 15.70 -9.16 -9.58
C TYR A 20 14.52 -10.02 -10.03
N THR A 21 14.06 -10.92 -9.15
CA THR A 21 12.86 -11.72 -9.44
C THR A 21 11.58 -10.85 -9.37
N PRO A 22 10.52 -11.16 -10.15
CA PRO A 22 9.26 -10.42 -10.12
C PRO A 22 8.63 -10.35 -8.71
N ASN A 23 8.80 -11.41 -7.92
CA ASN A 23 8.32 -11.48 -6.54
C ASN A 23 9.05 -10.48 -5.63
N THR A 24 10.38 -10.38 -5.76
CA THR A 24 11.17 -9.39 -5.00
C THR A 24 10.74 -7.96 -5.31
N LEU A 25 10.43 -7.66 -6.58
CA LEU A 25 9.93 -6.35 -7.00
C LEU A 25 8.55 -6.05 -6.39
N ALA A 26 7.62 -7.02 -6.43
CA ALA A 26 6.29 -6.87 -5.85
C ALA A 26 6.34 -6.62 -4.34
N ILE A 27 7.17 -7.37 -3.61
CA ILE A 27 7.37 -7.19 -2.16
C ILE A 27 7.94 -5.80 -1.85
N THR A 28 8.90 -5.33 -2.64
CA THR A 28 9.55 -4.03 -2.43
C THR A 28 8.57 -2.89 -2.66
N LEU A 29 7.81 -2.92 -3.76
CA LEU A 29 6.77 -1.94 -4.05
C LEU A 29 5.66 -1.94 -3.00
N GLY A 30 5.22 -3.13 -2.58
CA GLY A 30 4.27 -3.30 -1.49
C GLY A 30 4.76 -2.67 -0.19
N SER A 31 6.02 -2.90 0.17
CA SER A 31 6.62 -2.34 1.39
C SER A 31 6.68 -0.81 1.35
N ILE A 32 7.04 -0.22 0.21
CA ILE A 32 7.08 1.24 0.02
C ILE A 32 5.66 1.83 0.14
N ALA A 33 4.69 1.23 -0.54
CA ALA A 33 3.29 1.65 -0.48
C ALA A 33 2.72 1.55 0.94
N PHE A 34 3.06 0.48 1.68
CA PHE A 34 2.70 0.30 3.08
C PHE A 34 3.20 1.45 3.96
N VAL A 35 4.48 1.80 3.84
CA VAL A 35 5.09 2.91 4.60
C VAL A 35 4.46 4.25 4.23
N GLY A 36 4.20 4.48 2.95
CA GLY A 36 3.52 5.69 2.47
C GLY A 36 2.11 5.84 3.05
N LEU A 37 1.33 4.75 3.06
CA LEU A 37 0.00 4.73 3.64
C LEU A 37 0.02 4.94 5.16
N LEU A 38 0.99 4.36 5.88
CA LEU A 38 1.17 4.60 7.31
C LEU A 38 1.50 6.07 7.60
N ALA A 39 2.42 6.67 6.85
CA ALA A 39 2.76 8.07 6.98
C ALA A 39 1.54 8.97 6.75
N TRP A 40 0.69 8.62 5.76
CA TRP A 40 -0.57 9.32 5.50
C TRP A 40 -1.58 9.21 6.65
N VAL A 41 -1.74 8.05 7.27
CA VAL A 41 -2.62 7.87 8.44
C VAL A 41 -2.11 8.69 9.63
N ILE A 42 -0.82 8.65 9.91
CA ILE A 42 -0.19 9.43 10.98
C ILE A 42 -0.39 10.92 10.73
N TRP A 43 -0.16 11.38 9.50
CA TRP A 43 -0.40 12.76 9.09
C TRP A 43 -1.86 13.18 9.27
N THR A 44 -2.79 12.31 8.89
CA THR A 44 -4.24 12.55 9.01
C THR A 44 -4.66 12.65 10.48
N GLY A 45 -4.13 11.78 11.35
CA GLY A 45 -4.31 11.86 12.81
C GLY A 45 -3.74 13.15 13.39
N TRP A 46 -2.53 13.54 12.98
CA TRP A 46 -1.89 14.79 13.41
C TRP A 46 -2.69 16.03 12.98
N SER A 47 -3.14 16.07 11.72
CA SER A 47 -3.96 17.16 11.18
C SER A 47 -5.28 17.29 11.95
N GLY A 48 -5.95 16.18 12.21
CA GLY A 48 -7.16 16.14 13.03
C GLY A 48 -6.91 16.61 14.47
N PHE A 49 -5.79 16.20 15.08
CA PHE A 49 -5.42 16.59 16.44
C PHE A 49 -5.13 18.09 16.54
N LYS A 50 -4.39 18.64 15.57
CA LYS A 50 -4.14 20.09 15.47
C LYS A 50 -5.45 20.87 15.30
N GLY A 51 -6.40 20.34 14.51
CA GLY A 51 -7.74 20.91 14.36
C GLY A 51 -8.54 20.92 15.66
N MET A 52 -8.47 19.85 16.44
CA MET A 52 -9.10 19.77 17.77
C MET A 52 -8.46 20.74 18.77
N ARG A 53 -7.11 20.82 18.79
CA ARG A 53 -6.37 21.73 19.68
C ARG A 53 -6.72 23.19 19.44
N ASN A 54 -7.02 23.57 18.20
CA ASN A 54 -7.43 24.91 17.83
C ASN A 54 -8.95 25.17 17.98
N LYS A 55 -9.70 24.29 18.67
CA LYS A 55 -11.16 24.33 18.84
C LYS A 55 -11.95 24.39 17.52
N LYS A 56 -11.33 24.05 16.38
CA LYS A 56 -12.00 24.02 15.07
C LYS A 56 -12.80 22.74 14.86
N VAL A 57 -12.51 21.69 15.62
CA VAL A 57 -13.08 20.35 15.45
C VAL A 57 -13.44 19.75 16.81
N THR A 58 -14.63 19.18 16.94
CA THR A 58 -15.07 18.48 18.16
C THR A 58 -14.49 17.06 18.23
N LYS A 59 -14.42 16.48 19.44
CA LYS A 59 -13.89 15.12 19.66
C LYS A 59 -14.60 14.05 18.82
N GLU A 60 -15.91 14.19 18.60
CA GLU A 60 -16.68 13.25 17.78
C GLU A 60 -16.34 13.30 16.30
N VAL A 61 -16.09 14.50 15.77
CA VAL A 61 -15.70 14.69 14.37
C VAL A 61 -14.29 14.15 14.14
N PHE A 62 -13.38 14.40 15.08
CA PHE A 62 -12.03 13.82 15.04
C PHE A 62 -12.04 12.29 15.07
N ARG A 63 -12.84 11.69 15.96
CA ARG A 63 -12.98 10.24 16.04
C ARG A 63 -13.52 9.64 14.74
N ARG A 64 -14.55 10.25 14.12
CA ARG A 64 -15.05 9.82 12.81
C ARG A 64 -13.99 9.95 11.71
N LEU A 65 -13.18 11.00 11.75
CA LEU A 65 -12.11 11.23 10.79
C LEU A 65 -11.02 10.15 10.90
N ILE A 66 -10.58 9.83 12.11
CA ILE A 66 -9.63 8.73 12.35
C ILE A 66 -10.21 7.39 11.90
N PHE A 67 -11.45 7.07 12.27
CA PHE A 67 -12.08 5.82 11.86
C PHE A 67 -12.16 5.68 10.35
N ARG A 68 -12.52 6.75 9.63
CA ARG A 68 -12.51 6.76 8.15
C ARG A 68 -11.11 6.55 7.59
N ALA A 69 -10.09 7.23 8.14
CA ALA A 69 -8.72 7.08 7.69
C ALA A 69 -8.19 5.64 7.91
N LEU A 70 -8.46 5.07 9.08
CA LEU A 70 -8.10 3.68 9.40
C LEU A 70 -8.85 2.68 8.52
N PHE A 71 -10.13 2.93 8.22
CA PHE A 71 -10.91 2.08 7.34
C PHE A 71 -10.37 2.08 5.91
N ILE A 72 -10.06 3.26 5.37
CA ILE A 72 -9.43 3.40 4.05
C ILE A 72 -8.07 2.71 4.04
N PHE A 73 -7.27 2.89 5.10
CA PHE A 73 -5.98 2.21 5.24
C PHE A 73 -6.14 0.69 5.19
N LEU A 74 -7.06 0.11 5.96
CA LEU A 74 -7.30 -1.33 5.99
C LEU A 74 -7.71 -1.88 4.62
N ILE A 75 -8.60 -1.19 3.91
CA ILE A 75 -9.02 -1.59 2.57
C ILE A 75 -7.85 -1.53 1.58
N LEU A 76 -7.08 -0.45 1.58
CA LEU A 76 -5.92 -0.32 0.69
C LEU A 76 -4.85 -1.36 0.99
N GLN A 77 -4.61 -1.68 2.27
CA GLN A 77 -3.72 -2.76 2.65
C GLN A 77 -4.21 -4.13 2.19
N PHE A 78 -5.52 -4.40 2.30
CA PHE A 78 -6.10 -5.63 1.79
C PHE A 78 -5.83 -5.79 0.29
N PHE A 79 -6.08 -4.76 -0.52
CA PHE A 79 -5.78 -4.81 -1.95
C PHE A 79 -4.29 -4.96 -2.24
N LEU A 80 -3.45 -4.24 -1.50
CA LEU A 80 -2.01 -4.27 -1.67
C LEU A 80 -1.43 -5.67 -1.40
N PHE A 81 -1.80 -6.29 -0.28
CA PHE A 81 -1.30 -7.62 0.07
C PHE A 81 -2.00 -8.75 -0.69
N TYR A 82 -3.28 -8.62 -1.04
CA TYR A 82 -3.94 -9.57 -1.91
C TYR A 82 -3.29 -9.61 -3.30
N GLY A 83 -2.94 -8.45 -3.87
CA GLY A 83 -2.24 -8.37 -5.14
C GLY A 83 -0.78 -8.85 -5.12
N ILE A 84 -0.18 -9.01 -3.94
CA ILE A 84 1.17 -9.60 -3.78
C ILE A 84 1.08 -11.11 -3.57
N ALA A 85 0.00 -11.61 -2.97
CA ALA A 85 -0.20 -13.04 -2.67
C ALA A 85 -0.88 -13.83 -3.79
N ALA A 86 -1.55 -13.16 -4.73
CA ALA A 86 -2.20 -13.75 -5.91
C ALA A 86 -1.22 -13.87 -7.10
#